data_AF-A0A839EL42-F1
#
_entry.id   AF-A0A839EL42-F1
#
_cell.length_a   1.000
_cell.length_b   1.000
_cell.length_c   1.000
_cell.angle_alpha   90.00
_cell.angle_beta   90.00
_cell.angle_gamma   90.00
#
_symmetry.space_group_name_H-M   'P 1'
#
loop_
_entity.id
_entity.type
_entity.pdbx_description
1 polymer ?
#
loop_
_entity_poly.entity_id
_entity_poly.type
_entity_poly.pdbx_seq_one_letter_code
_entity_poly.pdbx_strand_id
1 'polypeptide(L)'
;MRLGYGISSLAADKITGQKPDTKGLIDVYVVVREGADGRWGFASASWQKRTDLSTGEVELHGRTFNHSYAGANGSYGVRYGVERYYLPEGWGHAIEDVQRERKIDAVIAVSPSGDAQIRALKDNGHLLYQEPAY
;
A
#
# COMPACT_ATOMS: atom_id res chain seq x y z
N MET A 1 -4.35 -8.69 11.64
CA MET A 1 -4.97 -7.35 11.54
C MET A 1 -4.58 -6.75 10.18
N ARG A 2 -5.47 -6.00 9.52
CA ARG A 2 -5.29 -5.53 8.13
C ARG A 2 -5.17 -4.01 8.13
N LEU A 3 -4.02 -3.48 7.73
CA LEU A 3 -3.84 -2.03 7.64
C LEU A 3 -4.53 -1.49 6.38
N GLY A 4 -5.44 -0.54 6.56
CA GLY A 4 -6.12 0.15 5.47
C GLY A 4 -5.28 1.34 5.00
N TYR A 5 -4.50 1.17 3.93
CA TYR A 5 -3.74 2.26 3.32
C TYR A 5 -4.66 3.13 2.46
N GLY A 6 -4.39 4.44 2.34
CA GLY A 6 -5.12 5.31 1.39
C GLY A 6 -5.01 4.87 -0.07
N ILE A 7 -4.03 4.01 -0.38
CA ILE A 7 -3.80 3.40 -1.70
C ILE A 7 -4.40 1.99 -1.86
N SER A 8 -5.18 1.50 -0.89
CA SER A 8 -5.81 0.17 -0.96
C SER A 8 -7.09 0.14 -1.81
N SER A 9 -7.59 1.32 -2.19
CA SER A 9 -8.71 1.52 -3.12
C SER A 9 -8.32 2.57 -4.14
N LEU A 10 -8.22 2.19 -5.42
CA LEU A 10 -7.87 3.10 -6.51
C LEU A 10 -9.08 3.31 -7.42
N ALA A 11 -9.45 4.57 -7.67
CA ALA A 11 -10.48 4.87 -8.65
C ALA A 11 -9.98 4.51 -10.06
N ALA A 12 -10.85 3.92 -10.89
CA ALA A 12 -10.48 3.44 -12.22
C ALA A 12 -9.94 4.55 -13.14
N ASP A 13 -10.44 5.79 -13.00
CA ASP A 13 -9.99 6.97 -13.75
C ASP A 13 -8.57 7.43 -13.39
N LYS A 14 -8.04 6.98 -12.25
CA LYS A 14 -6.70 7.31 -11.77
C LYS A 14 -5.62 6.32 -12.23
N ILE A 15 -6.02 5.24 -12.90
CA ILE A 15 -5.10 4.22 -13.42
C ILE A 15 -4.92 4.43 -14.91
N THR A 16 -3.74 4.85 -15.32
CA THR A 16 -3.40 5.09 -16.72
C THR A 16 -2.94 3.82 -17.42
N GLY A 17 -2.87 3.87 -18.75
CA GLY A 17 -2.41 2.77 -19.58
C GLY A 17 -3.52 1.78 -19.95
N GLN A 18 -3.15 0.70 -20.64
CA GLN A 18 -4.11 -0.28 -21.12
C GLN A 18 -4.29 -1.35 -20.06
N LYS A 19 -5.51 -1.46 -19.53
CA LYS A 19 -5.88 -2.56 -18.63
C LYS A 19 -5.66 -3.90 -19.34
N PRO A 20 -4.89 -4.84 -18.76
CA PRO A 20 -4.76 -6.18 -19.29
C PRO A 20 -6.11 -6.88 -19.39
N ASP A 21 -6.36 -7.52 -20.54
CA ASP A 21 -7.56 -8.35 -20.77
C ASP A 21 -7.32 -9.77 -20.22
N THR A 22 -7.13 -9.85 -18.90
CA THR A 22 -6.85 -11.11 -18.21
C THR A 22 -7.94 -11.40 -17.19
N LYS A 23 -8.39 -12.66 -17.13
CA LYS A 23 -9.27 -13.14 -16.07
C LYS A 23 -8.45 -13.39 -14.81
N GLY A 24 -8.67 -12.61 -13.74
CA GLY A 24 -8.06 -12.87 -12.43
C GLY A 24 -7.50 -11.62 -11.74
N LEU A 25 -6.50 -11.83 -10.88
CA LEU A 25 -5.76 -10.71 -10.27
C LEU A 25 -4.94 -10.02 -11.38
N ILE A 26 -5.07 -8.70 -11.48
CA ILE A 26 -4.37 -7.89 -12.47
C ILE A 26 -3.32 -7.06 -11.73
N ASP A 27 -2.10 -7.04 -12.26
CA ASP A 27 -1.03 -6.21 -11.73
C ASP A 27 -1.33 -4.73 -11.93
N VAL A 28 -0.98 -3.92 -10.94
CA VAL A 28 -1.07 -2.47 -10.97
C VAL A 28 0.16 -1.89 -10.31
N TYR A 29 0.70 -0.84 -10.91
CA TYR A 29 1.90 -0.15 -10.44
C TYR A 29 1.48 1.21 -9.90
N VAL A 30 1.78 1.47 -8.64
CA VAL A 30 1.25 2.62 -7.90
C VAL A 30 2.41 3.47 -7.44
N VAL A 31 2.47 4.68 -7.95
CA VAL A 31 3.48 5.65 -7.55
C VAL A 31 2.99 6.42 -6.33
N VAL A 32 3.84 6.47 -5.32
CA VAL A 32 3.65 7.28 -4.13
C VAL A 32 4.75 8.32 -4.02
N ARG A 33 4.43 9.43 -3.36
CA ARG A 33 5.38 10.49 -3.03
C ARG A 33 5.21 10.91 -1.59
N GLU A 34 6.30 11.36 -0.98
CA GLU A 34 6.25 11.97 0.34
C GLU A 34 5.53 13.33 0.26
N GLY A 35 4.57 13.53 1.17
CA GLY A 35 3.86 14.78 1.40
C GLY A 35 4.63 15.69 2.36
N ALA A 36 4.17 16.94 2.49
CA ALA A 36 4.80 17.92 3.39
C ALA A 36 4.70 17.53 4.88
N ASP A 37 3.81 16.60 5.21
CA ASP A 37 3.61 16.03 6.55
C ASP A 37 4.47 14.79 6.82
N GLY A 38 5.36 14.42 5.90
CA GLY A 38 6.22 13.23 6.00
C GLY A 38 5.47 11.91 5.76
N ARG A 39 4.20 11.98 5.33
CA ARG A 39 3.42 10.80 4.96
C ARG A 39 3.47 10.56 3.47
N TRP A 40 3.53 9.28 3.10
CA TRP A 40 3.54 8.87 1.70
C TRP A 40 2.11 8.78 1.18
N GLY A 41 1.81 9.54 0.13
CA GLY A 41 0.50 9.63 -0.51
C GLY A 41 0.51 9.15 -1.95
N PHE A 42 -0.69 8.84 -2.46
CA PHE A 42 -0.91 8.49 -3.87
C PHE A 42 -0.45 9.63 -4.79
N ALA A 43 0.37 9.31 -5.80
CA ALA A 43 0.75 10.23 -6.86
C ALA A 43 0.11 9.84 -8.20
N SER A 44 0.28 8.59 -8.62
CA SER A 44 -0.32 8.06 -9.86
C SER A 44 -0.41 6.53 -9.83
N ALA A 45 -1.17 5.95 -10.75
CA ALA A 45 -1.17 4.50 -10.98
C ALA A 45 -1.20 4.17 -12.46
N SER A 46 -0.64 3.01 -12.81
CA SER A 46 -0.55 2.52 -14.17
C SER A 46 -0.74 1.00 -14.20
N TRP A 47 -1.32 0.50 -15.30
CA TRP A 47 -1.39 -0.94 -15.57
C TRP A 47 -0.04 -1.54 -16.00
N GLN A 48 0.92 -0.69 -16.39
CA GLN A 48 2.26 -1.10 -16.79
C GLN A 48 3.31 -0.46 -15.88
N LYS A 49 4.41 -1.21 -15.64
CA LYS A 49 5.55 -0.74 -14.85
C LYS A 49 6.12 0.53 -15.46
N ARG A 50 6.37 1.54 -14.62
CA ARG A 50 6.97 2.79 -15.06
C ARG A 50 8.49 2.67 -15.11
N THR A 51 9.08 3.33 -16.09
CA THR A 51 10.54 3.48 -16.24
C THR A 51 10.99 4.92 -16.03
N ASP A 52 10.03 5.83 -15.85
CA ASP A 52 10.17 7.28 -15.85
C ASP A 52 9.79 7.90 -14.49
N LEU A 53 10.22 7.28 -13.38
CA LEU A 53 9.96 7.81 -12.05
C LEU A 53 10.78 9.08 -11.79
N SER A 54 10.13 10.10 -11.24
CA SER A 54 10.80 11.33 -10.81
C SER A 54 11.57 11.12 -9.50
N THR A 55 12.52 11.99 -9.21
CA THR A 55 13.23 11.96 -7.92
C THR A 55 12.25 12.13 -6.76
N GLY A 56 12.30 11.22 -5.78
CA GLY A 56 11.41 11.20 -4.63
C GLY A 56 10.10 10.42 -4.85
N GLU A 57 9.89 9.86 -6.04
CA GLU A 57 8.79 8.93 -6.30
C GLU A 57 9.23 7.48 -6.03
N VAL A 58 8.32 6.70 -5.45
CA VAL A 58 8.49 5.26 -5.23
C VAL A 58 7.33 4.53 -5.87
N GLU A 59 7.63 3.52 -6.68
CA GLU A 59 6.62 2.67 -7.29
C GLU A 59 6.42 1.39 -6.48
N LEU A 60 5.17 1.12 -6.14
CA LEU A 60 4.70 -0.07 -5.47
C LEU A 60 4.06 -1.01 -6.50
N HIS A 61 4.41 -2.29 -6.45
CA HIS A 61 3.75 -3.33 -7.21
C HIS A 61 2.58 -3.88 -6.40
N GLY A 62 1.38 -3.82 -6.99
CA GLY A 62 0.15 -4.30 -6.40
C GLY A 62 -0.60 -5.25 -7.33
N ARG A 63 -1.55 -5.98 -6.76
CA ARG A 63 -2.49 -6.84 -7.47
C ARG A 63 -3.92 -6.47 -7.11
N THR A 64 -4.74 -6.21 -8.12
CA THR A 64 -6.15 -5.87 -7.93
C THR A 64 -6.95 -7.10 -7.52
N PHE A 65 -7.88 -6.94 -6.60
CA PHE A 65 -8.88 -7.94 -6.22
C PHE A 65 -10.29 -7.31 -6.24
N ASN A 66 -11.34 -8.13 -6.36
CA ASN A 66 -12.74 -7.67 -6.46
C ASN A 66 -12.99 -6.68 -7.61
N HIS A 67 -12.53 -6.99 -8.83
CA HIS A 67 -12.71 -6.12 -9.99
C HIS A 67 -14.02 -6.33 -10.77
N SER A 68 -14.88 -7.26 -10.37
CA SER A 68 -16.06 -7.70 -11.14
C SER A 68 -17.10 -6.62 -11.44
N TYR A 69 -16.98 -5.43 -10.82
CA TYR A 69 -17.87 -4.28 -11.02
C TYR A 69 -17.13 -2.96 -11.26
N ALA A 70 -15.82 -2.99 -11.52
CA ALA A 70 -15.06 -1.78 -11.79
C ALA A 70 -15.29 -1.30 -13.24
N GLY A 71 -16.47 -0.73 -13.51
CA GLY A 71 -16.72 0.06 -14.71
C GLY A 71 -15.90 1.36 -14.70
N ALA A 72 -16.15 2.26 -15.66
CA ALA A 72 -15.39 3.53 -15.79
C ALA A 72 -15.36 4.40 -14.52
N ASN A 73 -16.37 4.28 -13.64
CA ASN A 73 -16.46 5.00 -12.36
C ASN A 73 -16.25 4.09 -11.13
N GLY A 74 -15.73 2.88 -11.33
CA GLY A 74 -15.51 1.93 -10.24
C GLY A 74 -14.20 2.18 -9.49
N SER A 75 -14.02 1.46 -8.38
CA SER A 75 -12.74 1.41 -7.67
C SER A 75 -12.19 -0.01 -7.65
N TYR A 76 -10.88 -0.13 -7.79
CA TYR A 76 -10.13 -1.36 -7.65
C TYR A 76 -9.62 -1.49 -6.22
N GLY A 77 -9.97 -2.59 -5.55
CA GLY A 77 -9.25 -2.99 -4.35
C GLY A 77 -7.84 -3.44 -4.73
N VAL A 78 -6.81 -2.89 -4.11
CA VAL A 78 -5.41 -3.24 -4.41
C VAL A 78 -4.73 -3.87 -3.19
N ARG A 79 -3.94 -4.91 -3.45
CA ARG A 79 -3.10 -5.59 -2.48
C ARG A 79 -1.64 -5.49 -2.88
N TYR A 80 -0.77 -5.17 -1.92
CA TYR A 80 0.68 -4.97 -2.15
C TYR A 80 1.53 -6.06 -1.50
N GLY A 81 0.91 -7.15 -1.03
CA GLY A 81 1.63 -8.25 -0.37
C GLY A 81 2.03 -7.96 1.09
N VAL A 82 1.84 -6.73 1.57
CA VAL A 82 2.10 -6.29 2.96
C VAL A 82 0.93 -6.47 3.93
N GLU A 83 -0.14 -7.17 3.56
CA GLU A 83 -1.34 -7.20 4.41
C GLU A 83 -1.23 -8.12 5.64
N ARG A 84 -0.13 -8.86 5.77
CA ARG A 84 0.10 -9.77 6.89
C ARG A 84 1.39 -9.40 7.60
N TYR A 85 1.27 -9.12 8.89
CA TYR A 85 2.37 -8.98 9.83
C TYR A 85 2.09 -9.88 11.02
N TYR A 86 3.16 -10.44 11.60
CA TYR A 86 3.08 -11.24 12.81
C TYR A 86 3.40 -10.33 13.99
N LEU A 87 2.40 -10.08 14.83
CA LEU A 87 2.65 -9.49 16.15
C LEU A 87 3.17 -10.59 17.07
N PRO A 88 4.21 -10.34 17.87
CA PRO A 88 4.57 -11.24 18.97
C PRO A 88 3.38 -11.42 19.91
N GLU A 89 3.25 -12.63 20.48
CA GLU A 89 2.22 -12.90 21.48
C GLU A 89 2.36 -11.92 22.67
N GLY A 90 1.25 -11.32 23.11
CA GLY A 90 1.20 -10.33 24.19
C GLY A 90 0.93 -8.88 23.78
N TRP A 91 0.98 -8.55 22.49
CA TRP A 91 0.74 -7.19 21.97
C TRP A 91 -0.71 -6.89 21.53
N GLY A 92 -1.64 -7.83 21.75
CA GLY A 92 -3.03 -7.73 21.28
C GLY A 92 -3.77 -6.50 21.81
N HIS A 93 -3.65 -6.21 23.11
CA HIS A 93 -4.37 -5.10 23.74
C HIS A 93 -3.83 -3.72 23.34
N ALA A 94 -2.51 -3.53 23.31
CA ALA A 94 -1.90 -2.24 22.95
C ALA A 94 -2.26 -1.81 21.52
N ILE A 95 -2.49 -2.76 20.62
CA ILE A 95 -2.83 -2.51 19.23
C ILE A 95 -4.35 -2.33 19.03
N GLU A 96 -5.20 -2.97 19.83
CA GLU A 96 -6.66 -2.77 19.79
C GLU A 96 -7.08 -1.35 20.14
N ASP A 97 -6.46 -0.74 21.17
CA ASP A 97 -6.75 0.64 21.56
C ASP A 97 -6.28 1.66 20.52
N VAL A 98 -5.06 1.48 19.98
CA VAL A 98 -4.51 2.38 18.95
C VAL A 98 -5.26 2.25 17.61
N GLN A 99 -5.80 1.07 17.29
CA GLN A 99 -6.69 0.90 16.13
C GLN A 99 -7.96 1.73 16.22
N ARG A 100 -8.52 1.86 17.43
CA ARG A 100 -9.73 2.65 17.66
C ARG A 100 -9.48 4.12 17.34
N GLU A 101 -8.24 4.58 17.51
CA GLU A 101 -7.82 5.96 17.23
C GLU A 101 -7.34 6.21 15.79
N ARG A 102 -7.14 5.18 14.96
CA ARG A 102 -6.70 5.27 13.55
C ARG A 102 -5.35 5.99 13.31
N LYS A 103 -4.45 6.04 14.30
CA LYS A 103 -3.17 6.79 14.21
C LYS A 103 -1.92 5.95 13.93
N ILE A 104 -2.10 4.72 13.44
CA ILE A 104 -0.96 3.84 13.13
C ILE A 104 -0.40 4.18 11.75
N ASP A 105 0.83 4.67 11.71
CA ASP A 105 1.63 4.84 10.50
C ASP A 105 2.49 3.57 10.30
N ALA A 106 2.45 2.97 9.10
CA ALA A 106 3.34 1.86 8.77
C ALA A 106 4.57 2.35 8.01
N VAL A 107 5.75 1.86 8.41
CA VAL A 107 7.00 2.04 7.69
C VAL A 107 7.14 0.88 6.71
N ILE A 108 7.14 1.20 5.43
CA ILE A 108 7.23 0.23 4.34
C ILE A 108 8.59 0.36 3.66
N ALA A 109 9.31 -0.75 3.53
CA ALA A 109 10.42 -0.85 2.59
C ALA A 109 9.89 -1.34 1.25
N VAL A 110 10.41 -0.78 0.15
CA VAL A 110 10.04 -1.18 -1.21
C VAL A 110 11.29 -1.67 -1.92
N SER A 111 11.24 -2.86 -2.50
CA SER A 111 12.34 -3.43 -3.28
C SER A 111 12.47 -2.73 -4.65
N PRO A 112 13.59 -2.89 -5.38
CA PRO A 112 13.71 -2.39 -6.75
C PRO A 112 12.67 -2.98 -7.74
N SER A 113 12.08 -4.13 -7.41
CA SER A 113 10.98 -4.72 -8.18
C SER A 113 9.61 -4.12 -7.85
N GLY A 114 9.49 -3.35 -6.77
CA GLY A 114 8.25 -2.74 -6.29
C GLY A 114 7.57 -3.52 -5.17
N ASP A 115 8.18 -4.62 -4.70
CA ASP A 115 7.63 -5.42 -3.60
C ASP A 115 7.71 -4.66 -2.29
N ALA A 116 6.58 -4.48 -1.65
CA ALA A 116 6.48 -3.80 -0.37
C ALA A 116 6.67 -4.80 0.79
N GLN A 117 7.35 -4.37 1.85
CA GLN A 117 7.48 -5.10 3.12
C GLN A 117 7.29 -4.14 4.29
N ILE A 118 6.44 -4.48 5.26
CA ILE A 118 6.34 -3.70 6.51
C ILE A 118 7.63 -3.91 7.30
N ARG A 119 8.34 -2.84 7.63
CA ARG A 119 9.52 -2.86 8.50
C ARG A 119 9.18 -2.51 9.94
N ALA A 120 8.21 -1.62 10.12
CA ALA A 120 7.82 -1.13 11.42
C ALA A 120 6.40 -0.56 11.42
N LEU A 121 5.81 -0.50 12.62
CA LEU A 121 4.60 0.27 12.90
C LEU A 121 4.95 1.40 13.86
N LYS A 122 4.37 2.57 13.62
CA LYS A 122 4.54 3.78 14.45
C LYS A 122 3.18 4.30 14.90
N ASP A 123 3.11 4.86 16.09
CA ASP A 123 1.99 5.67 16.57
C ASP A 123 2.52 7.07 16.90
N ASN A 124 2.00 8.11 16.25
CA ASN A 124 2.46 9.49 16.41
C ASN A 124 4.00 9.65 16.34
N GLY A 125 4.65 8.86 15.48
CA GLY A 125 6.11 8.85 15.33
C GLY A 125 6.87 7.94 16.31
N HIS A 126 6.22 7.41 17.35
CA HIS A 126 6.82 6.44 18.28
C HIS A 126 6.77 5.03 17.70
N LEU A 127 7.90 4.32 17.74
CA LEU A 127 8.00 2.96 17.24
C LEU A 127 7.17 2.00 18.12
N LEU A 128 6.09 1.46 17.56
CA LEU A 128 5.30 0.41 18.22
C LEU A 128 5.93 -0.96 18.03
N TYR A 129 6.49 -1.20 16.86
CA TYR A 129 7.07 -2.49 16.50
C TYR A 129 8.07 -2.33 15.36
N GLN A 130 9.14 -3.12 15.39
CA GLN A 130 10.10 -3.27 14.30
C GLN A 130 10.39 -4.75 14.09
N GLU A 131 10.35 -5.21 12.84
CA GLU A 131 10.72 -6.58 12.50
C GLU A 131 12.23 -6.77 12.72
N PRO A 132 12.70 -7.83 13.40
CA PRO A 132 14.12 -8.07 13.60
C PRO A 132 14.82 -8.22 12.25
N ALA A 133 15.95 -7.53 12.07
CA ALA A 133 16.79 -7.71 10.89
C ALA A 133 17.41 -9.11 10.93
N TYR A 134 17.11 -9.93 9.93
CA TYR A 134 17.82 -11.20 9.69
C TYR A 134 18.92 -10.98 8.64
#